data_AF-A0A450YX55-F1
#
_entry.id   AF-A0A450YX55-F1
#
_cell.length_a   1.000
_cell.length_b   1.000
_cell.length_c   1.000
_cell.angle_alpha   90.00
_cell.angle_beta   90.00
_cell.angle_gamma   90.00
#
_symmetry.space_group_name_H-M   'P 1'
#
loop_
_entity.id
_entity.type
_entity.pdbx_description
1 polymer ?
#
loop_
_entity_poly.entity_id
_entity_poly.type
_entity_poly.pdbx_seq_one_letter_code
_entity_poly.pdbx_strand_id
1 'polypeptide(L)' 'MEKLTVKQLESLTEGNIGRKLFDGDGLYGRVRSQKIGVVVTFEYRFRR' A
#
# COMPACT_ATOMS: atom_id res chain seq x y z
N MET A 1 6.37 -11.74 -7.75
CA MET A 1 5.96 -10.95 -6.57
C MET A 1 4.53 -11.28 -6.28
N GLU A 2 4.18 -11.48 -5.02
CA GLU A 2 2.81 -11.79 -4.61
C GLU A 2 1.94 -10.54 -4.77
N LYS A 3 0.73 -10.71 -5.31
CA LYS A 3 -0.26 -9.63 -5.38
C LYS A 3 -0.82 -9.36 -3.99
N LEU A 4 -1.11 -8.09 -3.71
CA LEU A 4 -1.78 -7.72 -2.47
C LEU A 4 -3.21 -8.26 -2.47
N THR A 5 -3.55 -8.93 -1.38
CA THR A 5 -4.91 -9.37 -1.12
C THR A 5 -5.66 -8.34 -0.29
N VAL A 6 -6.99 -8.33 -0.40
CA VAL A 6 -7.85 -7.47 0.44
C VAL A 6 -7.61 -7.76 1.93
N LYS A 7 -7.46 -9.03 2.32
CA LYS A 7 -7.17 -9.42 3.72
C LYS A 7 -5.87 -8.82 4.25
N GLN A 8 -4.84 -8.69 3.42
CA GLN A 8 -3.59 -8.02 3.81
C GLN A 8 -3.81 -6.52 4.03
N LEU A 9 -4.66 -5.87 3.22
CA LEU A 9 -5.01 -4.46 3.42
C LEU A 9 -5.82 -4.23 4.69
N GLU A 10 -6.78 -5.11 4.96
CA GLU A 10 -7.60 -5.08 6.20
C GLU A 10 -6.76 -5.32 7.46
N SER A 11 -5.63 -6.01 7.33
CA SER A 11 -4.71 -6.27 8.45
C SER A 11 -3.78 -5.10 8.80
N LEU A 12 -3.82 -4.01 8.03
CA LEU A 12 -2.91 -2.87 8.25
C LEU A 12 -3.27 -2.11 9.53
N THR A 13 -2.22 -1.74 10.26
CA THR A 13 -2.31 -1.00 11.52
C THR A 13 -1.41 0.24 11.49
N GLU A 14 -1.51 1.07 12.53
CA GLU A 14 -0.64 2.26 12.69
C GLU A 14 0.85 1.90 12.74
N GLY A 15 1.20 0.71 13.25
CA GLY A 15 2.58 0.20 13.24
C GLY A 15 3.13 -0.04 11.83
N ASN A 16 2.30 0.01 10.79
CA ASN A 16 2.72 -0.11 9.40
C ASN A 16 2.93 1.23 8.70
N ILE A 17 2.71 2.38 9.36
CA ILE A 17 2.92 3.69 8.76
C ILE A 17 4.33 3.80 8.17
N GLY A 18 4.42 4.29 6.94
CA GLY A 18 5.67 4.42 6.20
C GLY A 18 6.07 3.18 5.40
N ARG A 19 5.48 2.00 5.67
CA ARG A 19 5.71 0.75 4.91
C ARG A 19 5.27 0.93 3.45
N LYS A 20 6.06 0.36 2.54
CA LYS A 20 5.73 0.27 1.11
C LYS A 20 5.06 -1.08 0.83
N LEU A 21 3.94 -1.04 0.12
CA LEU A 21 3.18 -2.20 -0.32
C LEU A 21 3.34 -2.33 -1.83
N PHE A 22 3.51 -3.55 -2.34
CA PHE A 22 3.69 -3.79 -3.76
C PHE A 22 2.65 -4.79 -4.26
N ASP A 23 2.01 -4.50 -5.38
CA ASP A 23 1.00 -5.37 -6.00
C ASP A 23 1.50 -6.01 -7.32
N GLY A 24 2.76 -5.77 -7.66
CA GLY A 24 3.37 -6.25 -8.91
C GLY A 24 3.34 -5.21 -10.04
N ASP A 25 4.05 -5.50 -11.13
CA ASP A 25 4.06 -4.77 -12.41
C ASP A 25 4.32 -3.26 -12.34
N GLY A 26 4.88 -2.75 -11.24
CA GLY A 26 5.13 -1.32 -11.04
C GLY A 26 4.05 -0.60 -10.23
N LEU A 27 3.00 -1.31 -9.79
CA LEU A 27 1.99 -0.82 -8.85
C LEU A 27 2.48 -0.96 -7.41
N TYR A 28 2.57 0.17 -6.70
CA TYR A 28 2.95 0.19 -5.30
C TYR A 28 2.19 1.27 -4.53
N GLY A 29 2.04 1.09 -3.23
CA GLY A 29 1.47 2.09 -2.34
C GLY A 29 2.34 2.33 -1.11
N ARG A 30 2.07 3.40 -0.39
CA ARG A 30 2.69 3.67 0.91
C ARG A 30 1.62 3.87 1.97
N VAL A 31 1.77 3.18 3.08
CA VAL A 31 0.88 3.32 4.24
C VAL A 31 1.13 4.68 4.88
N ARG A 32 0.07 5.46 5.09
CA ARG A 32 0.12 6.79 5.71
C ARG A 32 -0.97 6.93 6.76
N SER A 33 -0.70 7.72 7.79
CA SER A 33 -1.75 8.19 8.69
C SER A 33 -2.41 9.43 8.11
N GLN A 34 -3.73 9.48 8.17
CA GLN A 34 -4.56 10.63 7.84
C GLN A 34 -5.59 10.85 8.95
N LYS A 35 -6.33 11.97 8.89
CA LYS A 35 -7.38 12.29 9.88
C LYS A 35 -8.47 11.20 9.98
N ILE A 36 -8.67 10.43 8.93
CA ILE A 36 -9.67 9.35 8.84
C ILE A 36 -9.12 7.97 9.26
N GLY A 37 -7.84 7.90 9.66
CA GLY A 37 -7.15 6.66 10.01
C GLY A 37 -6.02 6.31 9.04
N VAL A 38 -5.69 5.02 8.98
CA VAL A 38 -4.63 4.48 8.10
C VAL A 38 -5.16 4.39 6.67
N VAL A 39 -4.41 4.95 5.74
CA VAL A 39 -4.75 4.96 4.31
C VAL A 39 -3.55 4.49 3.48
N VAL A 40 -3.84 3.79 2.38
CA VAL A 40 -2.86 3.46 1.34
C VAL A 40 -3.35 4.03 0.02
N THR A 41 -2.54 4.88 -0.61
CA THR A 41 -2.74 5.31 -2.00
C THR A 41 -1.76 4.55 -2.87
N PHE A 42 -2.27 3.92 -3.93
CA PHE A 42 -1.47 3.20 -4.91
C PHE A 42 -1.13 4.08 -6.11
N GLU A 43 0.10 3.98 -6.55
CA GLU A 43 0.65 4.64 -7.71
C GLU A 43 1.26 3.60 -8.64
N TYR A 44 1.03 3.79 -9.94
CA TYR A 44 1.62 2.95 -10.99
C TYR A 44 2.78 3.70 -11.64
N ARG A 45 3.97 3.09 -11.65
CA ARG A 45 5.14 3.63 -12.35
C ARG A 45 5.39 2.83 -13.63
N PHE A 46 5.10 3.43 -14.77
CA PHE A 46 5.57 2.94 -16.07
C PHE A 46 6.93 3.56 -16.41
N ARG A 47 7.79 2.78 -17.06
CA ARG A 47 8.99 3.31 -17.75
C ARG A 47 8.61 3.60 -19.20
N ARG A 48 8.99 4.78 -19.69
CA ARG A 48 9.14 5.01 -21.13
C ARG A 48 10.53 4.56 -21.55
#